data_AF-A0A938V6E8-F1
#
_entry.id   AF-A0A938V6E8-F1
#
_cell.length_a   1.000
_cell.length_b   1.000
_cell.length_c   1.000
_cell.angle_alpha   90.00
_cell.angle_beta   90.00
_cell.angle_gamma   90.00
#
_symmetry.space_group_name_H-M   'P 1'
#
loop_
_entity.id
_entity.type
_entity.pdbx_description
1 polymer ?
#
loop_
_entity_poly.entity_id
_entity_poly.type
_entity_poly.pdbx_seq_one_letter_code
_entity_poly.pdbx_strand_id
1 'polypeptide(L)'
;MKSIPQPNGHGEKALHRANGERVAVALSGGVDSAMAAKLLLDQGYEVVGLTMSIWDGSIPITGSVKSGCFGPGEKDDLASAQAIAAKLGIPHHIIDLSKQYKDDILGYFCSTYLAGKTPNPCVFCNQRMKFGFLP
;
A
#
# COMPACT_ATOMS: atom_id res chain seq x y z
N MET A 1 17.98 -22.27 -40.26
CA MET A 1 17.59 -21.91 -38.87
C MET A 1 16.08 -22.00 -38.78
N LYS A 2 15.55 -22.94 -37.99
CA LYS A 2 14.09 -23.08 -37.81
C LYS A 2 13.59 -21.94 -36.93
N SER A 3 12.57 -21.24 -37.42
CA SER A 3 11.85 -20.17 -36.71
C SER A 3 11.23 -20.71 -35.42
N ILE A 4 11.42 -19.99 -34.32
CA ILE A 4 10.72 -20.22 -33.06
C ILE A 4 9.23 -19.90 -33.28
N PRO A 5 8.28 -20.78 -32.94
CA PRO A 5 6.87 -20.49 -33.09
C PRO A 5 6.45 -19.41 -32.09
N GLN A 6 5.70 -18.42 -32.58
CA GLN A 6 4.99 -17.45 -31.74
C GLN A 6 3.95 -18.19 -30.89
N PRO A 7 3.80 -17.88 -29.60
CA PRO A 7 2.75 -18.48 -28.79
C PRO A 7 1.39 -18.01 -29.31
N ASN A 8 0.64 -18.97 -29.86
CA ASN A 8 -0.72 -18.77 -30.34
C ASN A 8 -1.68 -18.56 -29.16
N GLY A 9 -2.62 -17.64 -29.38
CA GLY A 9 -3.54 -17.08 -28.39
C GLY A 9 -4.27 -18.11 -27.53
N HIS A 10 -4.21 -17.87 -26.23
CA HIS A 10 -5.19 -18.33 -25.25
C HIS A 10 -5.74 -17.10 -24.55
N GLY A 11 -6.87 -16.59 -25.05
CA GLY A 11 -7.79 -15.74 -24.29
C GLY A 11 -7.31 -14.33 -23.91
N GLU A 12 -6.86 -13.52 -24.87
CA GLU A 12 -6.98 -12.06 -24.72
C GLU A 12 -8.47 -11.70 -24.76
N LYS A 13 -9.17 -11.82 -23.63
CA LYS A 13 -10.29 -10.92 -23.40
C LYS A 13 -9.68 -9.53 -23.51
N ALA A 14 -10.12 -8.73 -24.47
CA ALA A 14 -9.72 -7.33 -24.59
C ALA A 14 -9.81 -6.72 -23.19
N LEU A 15 -8.66 -6.43 -22.58
CA LEU A 15 -8.59 -5.79 -21.28
C LEU A 15 -9.45 -4.54 -21.41
N HIS A 16 -10.45 -4.40 -20.55
CA HIS A 16 -11.34 -3.25 -20.53
C HIS A 16 -10.44 -2.01 -20.44
N ARG A 17 -10.26 -1.31 -21.57
CA ARG A 17 -9.42 -0.11 -21.60
C ARG A 17 -10.21 0.95 -20.87
N ALA A 18 -9.81 1.24 -19.65
CA ALA A 18 -10.50 2.22 -18.83
C ALA A 18 -10.45 3.56 -19.52
N ASN A 19 -11.61 4.10 -19.84
CA ASN A 19 -11.73 5.31 -20.64
C ASN A 19 -11.63 6.54 -19.72
N GLY A 20 -10.48 6.75 -19.11
CA GLY A 20 -10.25 7.86 -18.16
C GLY A 20 -10.87 7.67 -16.78
N GLU A 21 -11.22 6.44 -16.39
CA GLU A 21 -11.61 6.15 -15.00
C GLU A 21 -10.39 6.33 -14.09
N ARG A 22 -10.61 7.03 -12.97
CA ARG A 22 -9.57 7.34 -11.99
C ARG A 22 -9.51 6.26 -10.91
N VAL A 23 -8.31 5.78 -10.63
CA VAL A 23 -8.07 4.76 -9.59
C VAL A 23 -7.03 5.26 -8.61
N ALA A 24 -7.38 5.27 -7.33
CA ALA A 24 -6.43 5.47 -6.24
C ALA A 24 -5.76 4.13 -5.89
N VAL A 25 -4.43 4.11 -5.88
CA VAL A 25 -3.64 2.94 -5.47
C VAL A 25 -2.91 3.27 -4.17
N ALA A 26 -3.17 2.47 -3.14
CA ALA A 26 -2.41 2.52 -1.90
C ALA A 26 -0.98 2.00 -2.14
N LEU A 27 0.00 2.89 -2.20
CA LEU A 27 1.42 2.60 -2.36
C LEU A 27 2.06 2.44 -0.98
N SER A 28 2.55 1.23 -0.67
CA SER A 28 3.25 0.94 0.59
C SER A 28 4.77 1.14 0.50
N GLY A 29 5.29 1.48 -0.69
CA GLY A 29 6.72 1.42 -0.99
C GLY A 29 7.20 0.02 -1.42
N GLY A 30 6.34 -1.00 -1.34
CA GLY A 30 6.64 -2.37 -1.76
C GLY A 30 6.36 -2.66 -3.24
N VAL A 31 6.97 -3.75 -3.73
CA VAL A 31 6.90 -4.18 -5.13
C VAL A 31 5.47 -4.48 -5.62
N ASP A 32 4.63 -5.08 -4.78
CA ASP A 32 3.27 -5.48 -5.17
C ASP A 32 2.41 -4.25 -5.52
N SER A 33 2.44 -3.23 -4.66
CA SER A 33 1.70 -1.98 -4.89
C SER A 33 2.24 -1.20 -6.09
N ALA A 34 3.56 -1.23 -6.30
CA ALA A 34 4.18 -0.61 -7.47
C ALA A 34 3.75 -1.28 -8.78
N MET A 35 3.74 -2.62 -8.80
CA MET A 35 3.30 -3.38 -9.96
C MET A 35 1.81 -3.21 -10.22
N ALA A 36 0.97 -3.17 -9.17
CA ALA A 36 -0.46 -2.89 -9.32
C ALA A 36 -0.70 -1.52 -9.99
N ALA A 37 -0.02 -0.47 -9.54
CA ALA A 37 -0.11 0.85 -10.15
C ALA A 37 0.35 0.84 -11.62
N LYS A 38 1.48 0.18 -11.91
CA LYS A 38 1.99 0.06 -13.29
C LYS A 38 1.02 -0.67 -14.22
N LEU A 39 0.44 -1.78 -13.77
CA LEU A 39 -0.50 -2.56 -14.56
C LEU A 39 -1.78 -1.77 -14.86
N LEU A 40 -2.28 -0.97 -13.92
CA LEU A 40 -3.43 -0.09 -14.13
C LEU A 40 -3.09 1.05 -15.12
N LEU A 41 -1.91 1.65 -15.01
CA LEU A 41 -1.45 2.62 -15.99
C LEU A 41 -1.37 2.04 -17.41
N ASP A 42 -0.82 0.82 -17.55
CA ASP A 42 -0.72 0.13 -18.84
C ASP A 42 -2.09 -0.21 -19.45
N GLN A 43 -3.10 -0.39 -18.60
CA GLN A 43 -4.50 -0.59 -19.00
C GLN A 43 -5.24 0.70 -19.37
N GLY A 44 -4.61 1.87 -19.16
CA GLY A 44 -5.15 3.18 -19.51
C GLY A 44 -5.92 3.92 -18.42
N TYR A 45 -5.87 3.45 -17.16
CA TYR A 45 -6.49 4.16 -16.03
C TYR A 45 -5.72 5.44 -15.68
N GLU A 46 -6.44 6.45 -15.17
CA GLU A 46 -5.80 7.58 -14.49
C GLU A 46 -5.45 7.16 -13.06
N VAL A 47 -4.17 6.87 -12.80
CA VAL A 47 -3.73 6.35 -11.50
C VAL A 47 -3.23 7.48 -10.60
N VAL A 48 -3.70 7.50 -9.36
CA VAL A 48 -3.19 8.36 -8.28
C VAL A 48 -2.65 7.49 -7.15
N GLY A 49 -1.42 7.74 -6.71
CA GLY A 49 -0.83 7.04 -5.57
C GLY A 49 -1.25 7.67 -4.25
N LEU A 50 -1.61 6.84 -3.27
CA LEU A 50 -1.85 7.26 -1.89
C LEU A 50 -0.95 6.46 -0.95
N THR A 51 -0.34 7.10 0.05
CA THR A 51 0.41 6.40 1.10
C THR A 51 -0.08 6.85 2.46
N MET A 52 -0.28 5.91 3.37
CA MET A 52 -0.61 6.22 4.76
C MET A 52 0.70 6.45 5.53
N SER A 53 0.79 7.57 6.25
CA SER A 53 1.76 7.73 7.33
C SER A 53 1.05 7.40 8.64
N ILE A 54 1.54 6.41 9.35
CA ILE A 54 0.94 5.88 10.57
C ILE A 54 1.88 6.00 11.78
N TRP A 55 3.12 6.46 11.59
CA TRP A 55 4.11 6.64 12.65
C TRP A 55 4.35 8.11 13.00
N ASP A 56 3.96 8.51 14.20
CA ASP A 56 4.16 9.87 14.74
C ASP A 56 5.43 10.03 15.59
N GLY A 57 6.21 8.96 15.80
CA GLY A 57 7.37 8.97 16.68
C GLY A 57 7.05 9.06 18.17
N SER A 58 5.78 8.98 18.57
CA SER A 58 5.37 9.11 19.99
C SER A 58 5.77 7.92 20.86
N ILE A 59 6.07 6.76 20.24
CA ILE A 59 6.52 5.56 20.94
C ILE A 59 8.03 5.39 20.68
N PRO A 60 8.90 5.35 21.69
CA PRO A 60 10.32 5.08 21.46
C PRO A 60 10.51 3.59 21.15
N ILE A 61 10.82 3.26 19.90
CA ILE A 61 11.17 1.89 19.48
C ILE A 61 12.70 1.80 19.38
N THR A 62 13.31 1.07 20.31
CA THR A 62 14.76 0.84 20.35
C THR A 62 15.12 -0.42 19.58
N GLY A 63 15.94 -0.29 18.54
CA GLY A 63 16.42 -1.42 17.74
C GLY A 63 16.36 -1.14 16.25
N SER A 64 17.42 -1.50 15.52
CA SER A 64 17.66 -1.21 14.10
C SER A 64 16.98 -2.19 13.14
N VAL A 65 15.99 -2.97 13.59
CA VAL A 65 15.32 -3.95 12.74
C VAL A 65 14.02 -3.33 12.23
N LYS A 66 13.92 -3.10 10.91
CA LYS A 66 12.62 -2.89 10.24
C LYS A 66 11.76 -4.14 10.51
N SER A 67 10.94 -4.13 11.55
CA SER A 67 10.22 -5.33 12.03
C SER A 67 8.73 -5.33 11.73
N GLY A 68 8.20 -4.30 11.08
CA GLY A 68 6.78 -4.25 10.73
C GLY A 68 6.36 -2.97 10.03
N CYS A 69 5.04 -2.83 9.86
CA CYS A 69 4.43 -1.67 9.19
C CYS A 69 4.46 -0.37 10.01
N PHE A 70 4.70 -0.45 11.33
CA PHE A 70 4.66 0.69 12.24
C PHE A 70 6.01 0.84 12.93
N GLY A 71 6.59 2.03 12.84
CA GLY A 71 7.85 2.37 13.50
C GLY A 71 8.75 3.27 12.64
N PRO A 72 10.01 3.50 13.07
CA PRO A 72 10.91 4.47 12.44
C PRO A 72 11.28 4.13 10.99
N GLY A 73 11.14 2.87 10.60
CA GLY A 73 11.35 2.41 9.22
C GLY A 73 10.35 2.96 8.21
N GLU A 74 9.21 3.51 8.66
CA GLU A 74 8.20 4.11 7.78
C GLU A 74 8.80 5.21 6.89
N LYS A 75 9.78 5.98 7.38
CA LYS A 75 10.43 7.04 6.60
C LYS A 75 10.99 6.53 5.28
N ASP A 76 11.60 5.35 5.28
CA ASP A 76 12.17 4.74 4.09
C ASP A 76 11.06 4.20 3.15
N ASP A 77 9.95 3.75 3.73
CA ASP A 77 8.80 3.24 2.97
C ASP A 77 8.05 4.39 2.27
N LEU A 78 7.89 5.53 2.95
CA LEU A 78 7.39 6.79 2.38
C LEU A 78 8.27 7.28 1.23
N ALA A 79 9.59 7.28 1.43
CA ALA A 79 10.55 7.67 0.39
C ALA A 79 10.49 6.72 -0.82
N SER A 80 10.34 5.42 -0.57
CA SER A 80 10.17 4.41 -1.62
C SER A 80 8.87 4.62 -2.41
N ALA A 81 7.76 4.90 -1.73
CA ALA A 81 6.48 5.18 -2.39
C ALA A 81 6.55 6.44 -3.27
N GLN A 82 7.18 7.52 -2.78
CA GLN A 82 7.42 8.74 -3.56
C GLN A 82 8.28 8.45 -4.80
N ALA A 83 9.36 7.68 -4.65
CA ALA A 83 10.24 7.32 -5.76
C ALA A 83 9.53 6.45 -6.81
N ILE A 84 8.69 5.51 -6.38
CA ILE A 84 7.83 4.70 -7.26
C ILE A 84 6.87 5.60 -8.04
N ALA A 85 6.14 6.48 -7.36
CA ALA A 85 5.19 7.37 -8.01
C ALA A 85 5.87 8.30 -9.02
N ALA A 86 7.02 8.87 -8.67
CA ALA A 86 7.83 9.70 -9.56
C ALA A 86 8.29 8.92 -10.80
N LYS A 87 8.74 7.68 -10.63
CA LYS A 87 9.16 6.81 -11.75
C LYS A 87 8.00 6.42 -12.66
N LEU A 88 6.79 6.27 -12.10
CA LEU A 88 5.57 5.98 -12.84
C LEU A 88 4.93 7.23 -13.45
N GLY A 89 5.37 8.43 -13.07
CA GLY A 89 4.80 9.69 -13.55
C GLY A 89 3.38 9.96 -13.03
N ILE A 90 3.03 9.45 -11.85
CA ILE A 90 1.68 9.59 -11.26
C ILE A 90 1.66 10.59 -10.08
N PRO A 91 0.55 11.31 -9.86
CA PRO A 91 0.36 12.09 -8.63
C PRO A 91 0.45 11.20 -7.39
N HIS A 92 1.00 11.73 -6.30
CA HIS A 92 1.16 11.00 -5.04
C HIS A 92 0.82 11.87 -3.84
N HIS A 93 0.01 11.33 -2.94
CA HIS A 93 -0.38 11.99 -1.69
C HIS A 93 -0.04 11.12 -0.49
N ILE A 94 0.49 11.75 0.56
CA ILE A 94 0.68 11.12 1.87
C ILE A 94 -0.46 11.57 2.77
N ILE A 95 -1.16 10.61 3.35
CA ILE A 95 -2.29 10.82 4.27
C ILE A 95 -1.81 10.44 5.66
N ASP A 96 -1.76 11.43 6.56
CA ASP A 96 -1.46 11.19 7.97
C ASP A 96 -2.66 10.55 8.65
N LEU A 97 -2.47 9.31 9.10
CA LEU A 97 -3.43 8.51 9.85
C LEU A 97 -2.82 8.00 11.16
N SER A 98 -1.75 8.62 11.64
CA SER A 98 -1.02 8.20 12.84
C SER A 98 -1.92 8.16 14.08
N LYS A 99 -2.77 9.18 14.26
CA LYS A 99 -3.75 9.24 15.35
C LYS A 99 -4.75 8.07 15.27
N GLN A 100 -5.38 7.88 14.12
CA GLN A 100 -6.36 6.82 13.88
C GLN A 100 -5.72 5.44 14.09
N TYR A 101 -4.51 5.24 13.59
CA TYR A 101 -3.78 3.98 13.76
C TYR A 101 -3.51 3.69 15.24
N LYS A 102 -3.08 4.70 16.00
CA LYS A 102 -2.82 4.57 17.44
C LYS A 102 -4.09 4.21 18.22
N ASP A 103 -5.18 4.93 17.97
CA ASP A 103 -6.43 4.72 18.70
C ASP A 103 -7.08 3.37 18.33
N ASP A 104 -7.18 3.07 17.04
CA ASP A 104 -8.00 1.97 16.55
C ASP A 104 -7.23 0.65 16.41
N ILE A 105 -5.95 0.70 16.05
CA ILE A 105 -5.15 -0.51 15.79
C ILE A 105 -4.30 -0.83 17.01
N LEU A 106 -3.51 0.12 17.51
CA LEU A 106 -2.68 -0.14 18.70
C LEU A 106 -3.51 -0.28 19.96
N GLY A 107 -4.55 0.55 20.15
CA GLY A 107 -5.48 0.43 21.27
C GLY A 107 -6.15 -0.96 21.33
N TYR A 108 -6.65 -1.45 20.19
CA TYR A 108 -7.18 -2.82 20.08
C TYR A 108 -6.11 -3.89 20.35
N PHE A 109 -4.94 -3.76 19.73
CA PHE A 109 -3.85 -4.72 19.86
C PHE A 109 -3.40 -4.88 21.32
N CYS A 110 -3.13 -3.77 22.00
CA CYS A 110 -2.68 -3.76 23.39
C CYS A 110 -3.76 -4.31 24.34
N SER A 111 -5.00 -3.81 24.24
CA SER A 111 -6.09 -4.27 25.11
C SER A 111 -6.40 -5.76 24.95
N THR A 112 -6.32 -6.29 23.73
CA THR A 112 -6.54 -7.72 23.45
C THR A 112 -5.44 -8.59 24.03
N TYR A 113 -4.17 -8.16 23.92
CA TYR A 113 -3.06 -8.86 24.57
C TYR A 113 -3.18 -8.84 26.09
N LEU A 114 -3.52 -7.69 26.69
CA LEU A 114 -3.73 -7.56 28.13
C LEU A 114 -4.88 -8.46 28.64
N ALA A 115 -5.84 -8.79 27.78
CA ALA A 115 -6.91 -9.74 28.06
C ALA A 115 -6.51 -11.22 27.87
N GLY A 116 -5.23 -11.53 27.64
CA GLY A 116 -4.72 -12.90 27.48
C GLY A 116 -5.07 -13.55 26.14
N LYS A 117 -5.34 -12.74 25.10
CA LYS A 117 -5.68 -13.22 23.74
C LYS A 117 -4.57 -12.88 22.75
N THR A 118 -4.59 -13.54 21.59
CA THR A 118 -3.68 -13.24 20.47
C THR A 118 -4.43 -12.41 19.41
N PRO A 119 -4.19 -11.08 19.32
CA PRO A 119 -4.85 -10.24 18.33
C PRO A 119 -4.29 -10.44 16.92
N ASN A 120 -5.16 -10.24 15.92
CA ASN A 120 -4.76 -10.02 14.54
C ASN A 120 -5.02 -8.54 14.16
N PRO A 121 -4.04 -7.64 14.31
CA PRO A 121 -4.23 -6.21 14.03
C PRO A 121 -4.43 -5.91 12.53
N CYS A 122 -3.92 -6.76 11.64
CA CYS A 122 -3.99 -6.55 10.20
C CYS A 122 -5.42 -6.61 9.66
N VAL A 123 -6.29 -7.45 10.23
CA VAL A 123 -7.71 -7.53 9.87
C VAL A 123 -8.42 -6.20 10.14
N PHE A 124 -8.19 -5.64 11.32
CA PHE A 124 -8.74 -4.33 11.70
C PHE A 124 -8.10 -3.19 10.91
N CYS A 125 -6.80 -3.28 10.62
CA CYS A 125 -6.10 -2.30 9.80
C CYS A 125 -6.68 -2.23 8.38
N ASN A 126 -6.95 -3.38 7.75
CA ASN A 126 -7.62 -3.40 6.45
C ASN A 126 -9.00 -2.73 6.53
N GLN A 127 -9.84 -3.16 7.49
CA GLN A 127 -11.21 -2.65 7.62
C GLN A 127 -11.27 -1.15 7.91
N ARG A 128 -10.46 -0.67 8.85
CA ARG A 128 -10.55 0.70 9.36
C ARG A 128 -9.62 1.66 8.66
N MET A 129 -8.38 1.26 8.41
CA MET A 129 -7.38 2.13 7.78
C MET A 129 -7.53 2.09 6.26
N LYS A 130 -7.30 0.93 5.64
CA LYS A 130 -7.20 0.81 4.17
C LYS A 130 -8.51 1.03 3.43
N PHE A 131 -9.63 0.59 4.01
CA PHE A 131 -10.96 0.69 3.40
C PHE A 131 -11.90 1.63 4.17
N GLY A 132 -11.41 2.29 5.20
CA GLY A 132 -12.20 3.23 6.02
C GLY A 132 -11.67 4.65 5.93
N PHE A 133 -10.49 4.90 6.49
CA PHE A 133 -9.90 6.25 6.57
C PHE A 133 -9.11 6.66 5.34
N LEU A 134 -8.62 5.70 4.54
CA LEU A 134 -7.99 6.00 3.26
C LEU A 134 -9.10 6.26 2.22
N PRO A 135 -9.20 7.49 1.67
CA PRO A 135 -10.32 7.92 0.82
C PRO A 135 -10.30 7.33 -0.60
#